data_AF-Q5NTG4-F1
#
_entry.id   AF-Q5NTG4-F1
#
_cell.length_a   1.000
_cell.length_b   1.000
_cell.length_c   1.000
_cell.angle_alpha   90.00
_cell.angle_beta   90.00
_cell.angle_gamma   90.00
#
_symmetry.space_group_name_H-M   'P 1'
#
loop_
_entity.id
_entity.type
_entity.pdbx_description
1 polymer ?
#
loop_
_entity_poly.entity_id
_entity_poly.type
_entity_poly.pdbx_seq_one_letter_code
_entity_poly.pdbx_strand_id
1 'polypeptide(L)'
;MKPETLPPLHGFTLVLLTLALGLGTFMQVLDTSIANVSLPAISGDLAVSPNQGTWVITSFAVSNAIALALTGWLSRRFGQVRLFALATLLFTLASWLCGLAPNLPLLIAARVLQGAVAGLEYP
;
A
#
# COMPACT_ATOMS: atom_id res chain seq x y z
N MET A 1 -5.18 28.90 -4.68
CA MET A 1 -3.89 28.46 -5.25
C MET A 1 -4.20 27.84 -6.60
N LYS A 2 -3.82 28.48 -7.70
CA LYS A 2 -3.91 27.89 -9.05
C LYS A 2 -3.04 26.62 -9.03
N PRO A 3 -3.53 25.47 -9.52
CA PRO A 3 -2.65 24.32 -9.70
C PRO A 3 -1.55 24.73 -10.67
N GLU A 4 -0.29 24.66 -10.23
CA GLU A 4 0.85 24.73 -11.15
C GLU A 4 0.68 23.59 -12.16
N THR A 5 0.22 23.93 -13.36
CA THR A 5 0.12 23.00 -14.48
C THR A 5 1.54 22.69 -14.90
N LEU A 6 2.12 21.61 -14.37
CA LEU A 6 3.35 21.03 -14.88
C LEU A 6 3.19 20.88 -16.41
N PRO A 7 4.19 21.31 -17.20
CA PRO A 7 4.08 21.21 -18.65
C PRO A 7 3.81 19.74 -19.01
N PRO A 8 2.86 19.47 -19.94
CA PRO A 8 2.55 18.11 -20.34
C PRO A 8 3.84 17.40 -20.76
N LEU A 9 4.12 16.29 -20.10
CA LEU A 9 5.29 15.46 -20.42
C LEU A 9 5.07 14.86 -21.81
N HIS A 10 6.08 14.92 -22.67
CA HIS A 10 6.00 14.39 -24.03
C HIS A 10 7.06 13.33 -24.27
N GLY A 11 6.74 12.36 -25.12
CA GLY A 11 7.68 11.33 -25.57
C GLY A 11 8.10 10.36 -24.46
N PHE A 12 9.41 10.11 -24.35
CA PHE A 12 9.98 9.05 -23.52
C PHE A 12 9.74 9.24 -22.01
N THR A 13 9.72 10.47 -21.52
CA THR A 13 9.49 10.75 -20.09
C THR A 13 8.07 10.40 -19.64
N LEU A 14 7.07 10.55 -20.52
CA LEU A 14 5.70 10.14 -20.22
C LEU A 14 5.58 8.60 -20.17
N VAL A 15 6.27 7.90 -21.07
CA VAL A 15 6.34 6.42 -21.04
C VAL A 15 6.99 5.93 -19.76
N LEU A 16 8.11 6.54 -19.33
CA LEU A 16 8.79 6.20 -18.09
C LEU A 16 7.92 6.44 -16.85
N LEU A 17 7.20 7.56 -16.79
CA LEU A 17 6.29 7.85 -15.68
C LEU A 17 5.11 6.89 -15.64
N THR A 18 4.50 6.58 -16.78
CA THR A 18 3.41 5.60 -16.85
C THR A 18 3.89 4.21 -16.45
N LEU A 19 5.11 3.81 -16.86
CA LEU A 19 5.72 2.56 -16.41
C LEU A 19 6.00 2.56 -14.91
N ALA A 20 6.52 3.65 -14.34
CA ALA A 20 6.77 3.77 -12.91
C ALA A 20 5.48 3.65 -12.09
N LEU A 21 4.41 4.36 -12.50
CA LEU A 21 3.10 4.29 -11.86
C LEU A 21 2.46 2.90 -12.01
N GLY A 22 2.60 2.29 -13.20
CA GLY A 22 2.13 0.94 -13.48
C GLY A 22 2.85 -0.12 -12.64
N LEU A 23 4.17 0.01 -12.48
CA LEU A 23 4.97 -0.87 -11.62
C LEU A 23 4.58 -0.73 -10.15
N GLY A 24 4.34 0.48 -9.64
CA GLY A 24 3.85 0.70 -8.28
C GLY A 24 2.50 0.02 -8.05
N THR A 25 1.54 0.25 -8.95
CA THR A 25 0.22 -0.40 -8.91
C THR A 25 0.34 -1.94 -8.96
N PHE A 26 1.21 -2.45 -9.83
CA PHE A 26 1.48 -3.88 -9.95
C PHE A 26 2.06 -4.46 -8.66
N MET A 27 3.02 -3.77 -8.03
CA MET A 27 3.61 -4.22 -6.77
C MET A 27 2.57 -4.36 -5.67
N GLN A 28 1.61 -3.44 -5.60
CA GLN A 28 0.53 -3.50 -4.61
C GLN A 28 -0.43 -4.68 -4.82
N VAL A 29 -0.77 -4.97 -6.08
CA VAL A 29 -1.58 -6.15 -6.43
C VAL A 29 -0.82 -7.44 -6.13
N LEU A 30 0.49 -7.47 -6.40
CA LEU A 30 1.36 -8.58 -6.04
C LEU A 30 1.39 -8.81 -4.54
N ASP A 31 1.58 -7.77 -3.71
CA ASP A 31 1.62 -7.90 -2.25
C ASP A 31 0.31 -8.48 -1.69
N THR A 32 -0.84 -8.03 -2.21
CA THR A 32 -2.14 -8.57 -1.83
C THR A 32 -2.27 -10.04 -2.23
N SER A 33 -1.78 -10.41 -3.42
CA SER A 33 -1.81 -11.79 -3.90
C SER A 33 -0.91 -12.72 -3.09
N ILE A 34 0.29 -12.27 -2.72
CA ILE A 34 1.23 -13.00 -1.87
C ILE A 34 0.60 -13.26 -0.50
N ALA A 35 -0.06 -12.27 0.10
CA ALA A 35 -0.76 -12.43 1.38
C ALA A 35 -1.87 -13.48 1.30
N ASN A 36 -2.66 -13.49 0.22
CA ASN A 36 -3.73 -14.47 0.00
C ASN A 36 -3.20 -15.90 -0.14
N VAL A 37 -2.11 -16.08 -0.90
CA VAL A 37 -1.48 -17.40 -1.11
C VAL A 37 -0.79 -17.90 0.17
N SER A 38 -0.21 -16.98 0.95
CA SER A 38 0.54 -17.32 2.17
C SER A 38 -0.36 -17.48 3.40
N LEU A 39 -1.67 -17.20 3.30
CA LEU A 39 -2.61 -17.29 4.43
C LEU A 39 -2.59 -18.63 5.17
N PRO A 40 -2.56 -19.79 4.48
CA PRO A 40 -2.48 -21.09 5.15
C PRO A 40 -1.15 -21.28 5.90
N ALA A 41 -0.04 -20.80 5.33
CA ALA A 41 1.27 -20.86 5.97
C ALA A 41 1.33 -19.95 7.21
N ILE A 42 0.87 -18.70 7.11
CA ILE A 42 0.76 -17.74 8.22
C ILE A 42 -0.13 -18.33 9.34
N SER A 43 -1.25 -18.96 8.98
CA SER A 43 -2.16 -19.57 9.95
C SER A 43 -1.53 -20.78 10.65
N GLY A 44 -0.73 -21.57 9.94
CA GLY A 44 0.05 -22.67 10.48
C GLY A 44 1.16 -22.23 11.42
N ASP A 45 1.96 -21.23 11.01
CA ASP A 45 3.10 -20.72 11.78
C ASP A 45 2.67 -20.00 13.07
N LEU A 46 1.53 -19.30 13.04
CA LEU A 46 0.97 -18.61 14.21
C LEU A 46 0.02 -19.49 15.04
N ALA A 47 -0.21 -20.74 14.62
CA ALA A 47 -1.19 -21.66 15.22
C ALA A 47 -2.60 -21.05 15.40
N VAL A 48 -3.05 -20.26 14.42
CA VAL A 48 -4.35 -19.57 14.43
C VAL A 48 -5.32 -20.18 13.42
N SER A 49 -6.61 -20.02 13.67
CA SER A 49 -7.64 -20.50 12.74
C SER A 49 -7.58 -19.73 11.40
N PRO A 50 -7.94 -20.36 10.27
CA PRO A 50 -8.00 -19.67 8.97
C PRO A 50 -8.92 -18.44 8.99
N ASN A 51 -10.01 -18.49 9.76
CA ASN A 51 -10.90 -17.34 9.98
C ASN A 51 -10.18 -16.14 10.59
N GLN A 52 -9.24 -16.39 11.51
CA GLN A 52 -8.40 -15.36 12.10
C GLN A 52 -7.34 -14.84 11.11
N GLY A 53 -6.80 -15.71 10.25
CA GLY A 53 -5.91 -15.33 9.15
C GLY A 53 -6.59 -14.38 8.15
N THR A 54 -7.87 -14.60 7.83
CA THR A 54 -8.64 -13.74 6.90
C THR A 54 -8.67 -12.27 7.32
N TRP A 55 -8.61 -11.98 8.62
CA TRP A 55 -8.54 -10.60 9.13
C TRP A 55 -7.30 -9.84 8.67
N VAL A 56 -6.20 -10.54 8.38
CA VAL A 56 -4.98 -9.94 7.83
C VAL A 56 -5.25 -9.32 6.46
N ILE A 57 -6.00 -10.01 5.60
CA ILE A 57 -6.36 -9.54 4.25
C ILE A 57 -7.43 -8.45 4.33
N THR A 58 -8.50 -8.68 5.10
CA THR A 58 -9.63 -7.74 5.15
C THR A 58 -9.24 -6.41 5.79
N SER A 59 -8.43 -6.43 6.85
CA SER A 59 -7.93 -5.21 7.49
C SER A 59 -7.04 -4.38 6.56
N PHE A 60 -6.19 -5.03 5.75
CA PHE A 60 -5.43 -4.35 4.70
C PHE A 60 -6.36 -3.71 3.67
N ALA A 61 -7.33 -4.47 3.15
CA ALA A 61 -8.26 -3.99 2.11
C ALA A 61 -9.10 -2.79 2.59
N VAL A 62 -9.63 -2.85 3.81
CA VAL A 62 -10.42 -1.76 4.41
C VAL A 62 -9.56 -0.52 4.62
N SER A 63 -8.34 -0.69 5.16
CA SER A 63 -7.42 0.44 5.37
C SER A 63 -7.03 1.10 4.04
N ASN A 64 -6.74 0.29 3.01
CA ASN A 64 -6.42 0.76 1.67
C ASN A 64 -7.59 1.53 1.03
N ALA A 65 -8.83 1.04 1.17
CA ALA A 65 -10.01 1.72 0.65
C ALA A 65 -10.24 3.10 1.31
N ILE A 66 -10.03 3.19 2.63
CA ILE A 66 -10.11 4.46 3.37
C ILE A 66 -9.01 5.42 2.92
N ALA A 67 -7.78 4.92 2.81
CA ALA A 67 -6.65 5.72 2.36
C ALA A 67 -6.86 6.26 0.94
N LEU A 68 -7.33 5.44 0.00
CA LEU A 68 -7.62 5.85 -1.38
C LEU A 68 -8.63 7.01 -1.42
N ALA A 69 -9.68 6.96 -0.59
CA ALA A 69 -10.65 8.04 -0.48
C ALA A 69 -10.04 9.33 0.08
N LEU A 70 -9.07 9.22 0.98
CA LEU A 70 -8.33 10.34 1.58
C LEU A 70 -7.25 10.92 0.63
N THR A 71 -6.70 10.12 -0.27
CA THR A 71 -5.59 10.49 -1.15
C THR A 71 -5.89 11.75 -1.96
N GLY A 72 -7.12 11.89 -2.49
CA GLY A 72 -7.53 13.08 -3.23
C GLY A 72 -7.54 14.38 -2.40
N TRP A 73 -7.76 14.31 -1.08
CA TRP A 73 -7.63 15.46 -0.18
C TRP A 73 -6.18 15.69 0.26
N LEU A 74 -5.46 14.60 0.60
CA LEU A 74 -4.09 14.65 1.07
C LEU A 74 -3.11 15.14 -0.01
N SER A 75 -3.28 14.68 -1.25
CA SER A 75 -2.51 15.10 -2.42
C SER A 75 -2.64 16.61 -2.68
N ARG A 76 -3.85 17.17 -2.52
CA ARG A 76 -4.10 18.62 -2.62
C ARG A 76 -3.47 19.43 -1.47
N ARG A 77 -3.30 18.83 -0.29
CA ARG A 77 -2.79 19.51 0.92
C ARG A 77 -1.26 19.48 1.02
N PHE A 78 -0.63 18.35 0.69
CA PHE A 78 0.80 18.10 0.92
C PHE A 78 1.64 18.05 -0.37
N GLY A 79 0.99 17.95 -1.53
CA GLY A 79 1.64 17.82 -2.83
C GLY A 79 1.93 16.37 -3.21
N GLN A 80 1.59 16.01 -4.45
CA GLN A 80 1.58 14.63 -4.96
C GLN A 80 2.95 13.93 -4.85
N VAL A 81 4.04 14.62 -5.15
CA VAL A 81 5.41 14.05 -5.13
C VAL A 81 5.88 13.74 -3.71
N ARG A 82 5.62 14.62 -2.74
CA ARG A 82 6.01 14.40 -1.34
C ARG A 82 5.19 13.27 -0.71
N LEU A 83 3.90 13.22 -1.05
CA LEU A 83 3.00 12.17 -0.60
C LEU A 83 3.47 10.79 -1.08
N PHE A 84 3.77 10.68 -2.37
CA PHE A 84 4.27 9.46 -3.00
C PHE A 84 5.58 8.98 -2.35
N ALA A 85 6.57 9.87 -2.21
CA ALA A 85 7.86 9.50 -1.60
C ALA A 85 7.73 9.06 -0.13
N LEU A 86 6.89 9.74 0.64
CA LEU A 86 6.64 9.39 2.05
C LEU A 86 5.88 8.06 2.14
N ALA A 87 4.93 7.83 1.24
CA ALA A 87 4.15 6.60 1.17
C ALA A 87 5.05 5.40 0.85
N THR A 88 5.91 5.49 -0.17
CA THR A 88 6.83 4.39 -0.50
C THR A 88 7.80 4.05 0.63
N LEU A 89 8.31 5.06 1.36
CA LEU A 89 9.15 4.84 2.54
C LEU A 89 8.40 4.11 3.65
N LEU A 90 7.21 4.59 3.99
CA LEU A 90 6.35 3.99 5.02
C LEU A 90 5.88 2.58 4.62
N PHE A 91 5.62 2.34 3.34
CA PHE A 91 5.19 1.04 2.81
C PHE A 91 6.31 0.01 2.97
N THR A 92 7.54 0.41 2.67
CA THR A 92 8.73 -0.43 2.84
C THR A 92 8.94 -0.80 4.31
N LEU A 93 8.82 0.18 5.22
CA LEU A 93 8.95 -0.04 6.66
C LEU A 93 7.84 -0.94 7.22
N ALA A 94 6.59 -0.72 6.80
CA ALA A 94 5.45 -1.53 7.22
C ALA A 94 5.56 -2.97 6.70
N SER A 95 6.02 -3.17 5.46
CA SER A 95 6.30 -4.50 4.89
C SER A 95 7.36 -5.25 5.70
N TRP A 96 8.43 -4.55 6.10
CA TRP A 96 9.46 -5.13 6.94
C TRP A 96 8.93 -5.52 8.34
N LEU A 97 8.05 -4.68 8.91
CA LEU A 97 7.38 -4.97 10.17
C LEU A 97 6.44 -6.19 10.09
N CYS A 98 5.76 -6.39 8.96
CA CYS A 98 4.94 -7.57 8.70
C CYS A 98 5.77 -8.87 8.73
N GLY A 99 7.00 -8.85 8.19
CA GLY A 99 7.91 -9.99 8.21
C GLY A 99 8.48 -10.32 9.60
N LEU A 100 8.51 -9.34 10.51
CA LEU A 100 9.00 -9.49 11.89
C LEU A 100 7.89 -9.79 12.91
N ALA A 101 6.62 -9.87 12.48
CA ALA A 101 5.49 -9.98 13.40
C ALA A 101 5.43 -11.36 14.08
N PRO A 102 5.55 -11.45 15.42
CA PRO A 102 5.56 -12.72 16.15
C PRO A 102 4.15 -13.20 16.54
N ASN A 103 3.12 -12.38 16.34
CA ASN A 103 1.75 -12.67 16.70
C ASN A 103 0.75 -12.02 15.73
N LEU A 104 -0.44 -12.60 15.64
CA LEU A 104 -1.49 -12.18 14.71
C LEU A 104 -1.94 -10.72 14.91
N PRO A 105 -2.14 -10.19 16.14
CA PRO A 105 -2.54 -8.79 16.31
C PRO A 105 -1.51 -7.80 15.77
N LEU A 106 -0.20 -8.07 15.96
CA LEU A 106 0.85 -7.21 15.42
C LEU A 106 0.90 -7.30 13.89
N LEU A 107 0.71 -8.49 13.33
CA LEU A 107 0.63 -8.69 11.87
C LEU A 107 -0.56 -7.90 11.27
N ILE A 108 -1.74 -7.95 11.92
CA ILE A 108 -2.92 -7.18 11.50
C ILE A 108 -2.63 -5.69 11.60
N ALA A 109 -2.05 -5.20 12.71
CA ALA A 109 -1.73 -3.79 12.88
C ALA A 109 -0.72 -3.30 11.82
N ALA A 110 0.32 -4.08 11.54
CA ALA A 110 1.30 -3.78 10.50
C ALA A 110 0.64 -3.76 9.11
N ARG A 111 -0.28 -4.69 8.82
CA ARG A 111 -1.05 -4.73 7.57
C ARG A 111 -2.03 -3.57 7.42
N VAL A 112 -2.67 -3.13 8.51
CA VAL A 112 -3.50 -1.90 8.51
C VAL A 112 -2.64 -0.69 8.15
N LEU A 113 -1.46 -0.57 8.76
CA LEU A 113 -0.52 0.51 8.45
C LEU A 113 -0.07 0.44 6.98
N GLN A 114 0.27 -0.77 6.50
CA GLN A 114 0.69 -1.00 5.12
C GLN A 114 -0.41 -0.61 4.13
N GLY A 115 -1.67 -0.98 4.39
CA GLY A 115 -2.81 -0.59 3.56
C GLY A 115 -3.10 0.91 3.59
N ALA A 116 -2.97 1.55 4.76
CA ALA A 116 -3.18 2.99 4.91
C ALA A 116 -2.18 3.80 4.07
N VAL A 117 -0.98 3.27 3.92
CA VAL A 117 0.11 3.91 3.19
C VAL A 117 0.01 3.62 1.69
N ALA A 118 -0.32 2.37 1.33
CA ALA A 118 -0.41 1.96 -0.06
C ALA A 118 -1.53 2.71 -0.82
N GLY A 119 -2.64 3.04 -0.15
CA GLY A 119 -3.69 3.88 -0.75
C GLY A 119 -3.22 5.29 -1.17
N LEU A 120 -2.15 5.80 -0.55
CA LEU A 120 -1.55 7.10 -0.84
C LEU A 120 -0.56 7.06 -2.02
N GLU A 121 -0.13 5.86 -2.46
CA GLU A 121 0.72 5.69 -3.63
C GLU A 121 -0.05 5.85 -4.96
N TYR A 122 -1.38 5.75 -4.90
CA TYR A 122 -2.23 6.02 -6.06
C TYR A 122 -2.32 7.53 -6.37
N PRO A 123 -2.26 7.92 -7.65
CA PRO A 123 -2.42 9.31 -8.06
C PRO A 123 -3.85 9.86 -7.88
#